data_AF-A0AAP0C5C6-F1
#
_entry.id   AF-A0AAP0C5C6-F1
#
_cell.length_a   1.000
_cell.length_b   1.000
_cell.length_c   1.000
_cell.angle_alpha   90.00
_cell.angle_beta   90.00
_cell.angle_gamma   90.00
#
_symmetry.space_group_name_H-M   'P 1'
#
loop_
_entity.id
_entity.type
_entity.pdbx_description
1 polymer ?
#
loop_
_entity_poly.entity_id
_entity_poly.type
_entity_poly.pdbx_seq_one_letter_code
_entity_poly.pdbx_strand_id
1 'polypeptide(L)'
;MSRGDVDDLLGQGWVMDNHLNAYSVVIGAKRKRTPQKIRSFLYVSPNHEYYKRSNARNYTTLISHITEEAVNSSEIIIMPCHLTSHWALLVCWIKEQ
;
A
#
# COMPACT_ATOMS: atom_id res chain seq x y z
N MET A 1 -8.06 -6.18 -10.06
CA MET A 1 -9.33 -5.64 -9.55
C MET A 1 -10.44 -6.15 -10.47
N SER A 2 -11.41 -6.86 -9.91
CA SER A 2 -12.56 -7.42 -10.60
C SER A 2 -13.72 -6.40 -10.66
N ARG A 3 -14.78 -6.71 -11.40
CA ARG A 3 -16.01 -5.90 -11.38
C ARG A 3 -16.70 -5.92 -10.01
N GLY A 4 -16.69 -7.07 -9.33
CA GLY A 4 -17.25 -7.20 -7.98
C GLY A 4 -16.57 -6.30 -6.97
N ASP A 5 -15.24 -6.14 -7.07
CA ASP A 5 -14.46 -5.22 -6.24
C ASP A 5 -14.99 -3.76 -6.36
N VAL A 6 -15.31 -3.35 -7.60
CA VAL A 6 -15.83 -2.01 -7.86
C VAL A 6 -17.25 -1.85 -7.33
N ASP A 7 -18.09 -2.86 -7.51
CA ASP A 7 -19.47 -2.86 -7.03
C ASP A 7 -19.50 -2.80 -5.48
N ASP A 8 -18.62 -3.52 -4.79
CA ASP A 8 -18.46 -3.46 -3.33
C ASP A 8 -18.07 -2.06 -2.86
N LEU A 9 -17.13 -1.40 -3.55
CA LEU A 9 -16.71 -0.03 -3.22
C LEU A 9 -17.86 0.98 -3.38
N LEU A 10 -18.69 0.83 -4.42
CA LEU A 10 -19.82 1.72 -4.71
C LEU A 10 -21.03 1.45 -3.80
N GLY A 11 -21.20 0.21 -3.33
CA GLY A 11 -22.31 -0.24 -2.50
C GLY A 11 -22.19 0.06 -1.01
N GLN A 12 -21.27 0.93 -0.59
CA GLN A 12 -20.88 1.11 0.83
C GLN A 12 -20.35 -0.18 1.49
N GLY A 13 -19.83 -1.12 0.68
CA GLY A 13 -19.20 -2.34 1.17
C GLY A 13 -17.89 -2.06 1.91
N TRP A 14 -17.39 -3.09 2.59
CA TRP A 14 -16.10 -3.01 3.26
C TRP A 14 -14.98 -2.75 2.24
N VAL A 15 -14.06 -1.86 2.58
CA VAL A 15 -12.86 -1.66 1.75
C VAL A 15 -11.97 -2.90 1.90
N MET A 16 -11.66 -3.57 0.80
CA MET A 16 -10.86 -4.79 0.78
C MET A 16 -9.39 -4.49 0.37
N ASP A 17 -8.49 -5.46 0.56
CA ASP A 17 -7.04 -5.29 0.28
C ASP A 17 -6.75 -4.83 -1.15
N ASN A 18 -7.44 -5.41 -2.12
CA ASN A 18 -7.40 -5.05 -3.53
C ASN A 18 -7.75 -3.57 -3.79
N HIS A 19 -8.70 -3.00 -3.05
CA HIS A 19 -9.08 -1.59 -3.16
C HIS A 19 -7.93 -0.70 -2.71
N LEU A 20 -7.31 -1.01 -1.56
CA LEU A 20 -6.17 -0.27 -1.03
C LEU A 20 -4.93 -0.39 -1.93
N ASN A 21 -4.65 -1.59 -2.44
CA ASN A 21 -3.56 -1.83 -3.38
C ASN A 21 -3.80 -1.08 -4.71
N ALA A 22 -5.03 -1.06 -5.23
CA ALA A 22 -5.35 -0.29 -6.43
C ALA A 22 -5.18 1.22 -6.19
N TYR A 23 -5.62 1.70 -5.03
CA TYR A 23 -5.50 3.12 -4.67
C TYR A 23 -4.05 3.58 -4.54
N SER A 24 -3.15 2.74 -4.02
CA SER A 24 -1.72 3.08 -3.93
C SER A 24 -1.09 3.28 -5.32
N VAL A 25 -1.48 2.48 -6.32
CA VAL A 25 -1.08 2.66 -7.72
C VAL A 25 -1.59 4.00 -8.27
N VAL A 26 -2.84 4.36 -7.97
CA VAL A 26 -3.43 5.64 -8.39
C VAL A 26 -2.70 6.84 -7.76
N ILE A 27 -2.43 6.81 -6.46
CA ILE A 27 -1.65 7.86 -5.79
C ILE A 27 -0.24 7.92 -6.40
N GLY A 28 0.40 6.77 -6.64
CA GLY A 28 1.73 6.72 -7.26
C GLY A 28 1.75 7.37 -8.65
N ALA A 29 0.74 7.08 -9.47
CA ALA A 29 0.57 7.72 -10.78
C ALA A 29 0.31 9.23 -10.66
N LYS A 30 -0.51 9.65 -9.69
CA LYS A 30 -0.77 11.07 -9.42
C LYS A 30 0.50 11.80 -8.97
N ARG A 31 1.33 11.19 -8.11
CA ARG A 31 2.63 11.72 -7.70
C ARG A 31 3.55 11.93 -8.90
N LYS A 32 3.64 10.96 -9.82
CA LYS A 32 4.45 11.11 -11.04
C LYS A 32 4.03 12.33 -11.89
N ARG A 33 2.75 12.69 -11.89
CA ARG A 33 2.22 13.85 -12.61
C ARG A 33 2.40 15.17 -11.86
N THR A 34 2.33 15.14 -10.53
CA THR A 34 2.43 16.32 -9.67
C THR A 34 3.32 16.04 -8.45
N PRO A 35 4.63 15.87 -8.63
CA PRO A 35 5.55 15.44 -7.56
C PRO A 35 5.62 16.42 -6.39
N GLN A 36 5.42 17.71 -6.63
CA GLN A 36 5.41 18.76 -5.63
C GLN A 36 4.18 18.74 -4.71
N LYS A 37 3.12 17.99 -5.05
CA LYS A 37 1.88 17.91 -4.26
C LYS A 37 1.80 16.66 -3.38
N ILE A 38 2.64 15.65 -3.64
CA ILE A 38 2.59 14.36 -2.96
C ILE A 38 4.03 13.95 -2.63
N ARG A 39 4.33 13.90 -1.32
CA ARG A 39 5.63 13.45 -0.79
C ARG A 39 6.03 12.09 -1.36
N SER A 40 7.33 11.83 -1.49
CA SER A 40 7.76 10.50 -1.92
C SER A 40 7.41 9.45 -0.86
N PHE A 41 6.80 8.35 -1.30
CA PHE A 41 6.34 7.31 -0.40
C PHE A 41 6.65 5.91 -0.94
N LEU A 42 6.94 5.00 -0.01
CA LEU A 42 7.00 3.57 -0.25
C LEU A 42 5.73 2.93 0.29
N TYR A 43 4.99 2.24 -0.57
CA TYR A 43 3.77 1.53 -0.18
C TYR A 43 4.06 0.06 0.11
N VAL A 44 3.59 -0.40 1.27
CA VAL A 44 3.62 -1.80 1.69
C VAL A 44 2.18 -2.33 1.71
N SER A 45 1.93 -3.41 0.96
CA SER A 45 0.60 -4.01 0.89
C SER A 45 0.13 -4.52 2.26
N PRO A 46 -1.17 -4.39 2.62
CA PRO A 46 -1.70 -4.97 3.85
C PRO A 46 -1.49 -6.49 3.95
N ASN A 47 -1.38 -7.17 2.81
CA ASN A 47 -1.09 -8.61 2.75
C ASN A 47 0.35 -8.98 3.13
N HIS A 48 1.25 -8.00 3.32
CA HIS A 48 2.65 -8.24 3.67
C HIS A 48 2.79 -9.12 4.91
N GLU A 49 2.11 -8.77 6.00
CA GLU A 49 2.15 -9.51 7.26
C GLU A 49 1.64 -10.96 7.10
N TYR A 50 0.54 -11.14 6.37
CA TYR A 50 -0.03 -12.45 6.10
C TYR A 50 0.94 -13.35 5.33
N TYR A 51 1.51 -12.85 4.24
CA TYR A 51 2.44 -13.62 3.40
C TYR A 51 3.78 -13.89 4.09
N LYS A 52 4.25 -12.96 4.93
CA LYS A 52 5.45 -13.14 5.76
C LYS A 52 5.26 -14.28 6.76
N ARG A 53 4.12 -14.31 7.47
CA ARG A 53 3.81 -15.34 8.48
C ARG A 53 3.55 -16.72 7.87
N SER A 54 2.90 -16.77 6.71
CA SER A 54 2.58 -18.03 6.03
C SER A 54 3.75 -18.62 5.23
N ASN A 55 4.92 -17.97 5.24
CA ASN A 55 6.09 -18.33 4.43
C ASN A 55 5.69 -18.60 2.97
N ALA A 56 4.80 -17.77 2.43
CA ALA A 56 4.21 -18.02 1.14
C ALA A 56 5.27 -17.97 0.04
N ARG A 57 5.22 -18.91 -0.90
CA ARG A 57 6.17 -19.02 -2.01
C ARG A 57 6.30 -17.73 -2.84
N ASN A 58 5.24 -16.91 -2.87
CA ASN A 58 5.17 -15.66 -3.62
C ASN A 58 5.51 -14.42 -2.78
N TYR A 59 5.87 -14.59 -1.50
CA TYR A 59 6.20 -13.48 -0.62
C TYR A 59 7.35 -12.64 -1.17
N THR A 60 8.42 -13.27 -1.65
CA THR A 60 9.57 -12.60 -2.29
C THR A 60 9.16 -11.74 -3.48
N THR A 61 8.25 -12.23 -4.32
CA THR A 61 7.70 -11.43 -5.43
C THR A 61 6.92 -10.22 -4.91
N LEU A 62 6.10 -10.40 -3.86
CA LEU A 62 5.28 -9.35 -3.26
C LEU A 62 6.10 -8.24 -2.59
N ILE A 63 7.30 -8.55 -2.10
CA ILE A 63 8.20 -7.56 -1.47
C ILE A 63 9.36 -7.13 -2.36
N SER A 64 9.42 -7.61 -3.61
CA SER A 64 10.56 -7.36 -4.51
C SER A 64 10.78 -5.87 -4.81
N HIS A 65 9.75 -5.04 -4.71
CA HIS A 65 9.83 -3.59 -4.88
C HIS A 65 10.33 -2.85 -3.63
N ILE A 66 10.43 -3.52 -2.48
CA ILE A 66 10.93 -2.98 -1.22
C ILE A 66 12.45 -3.19 -1.19
N THR A 67 13.17 -2.37 -1.96
CA THR A 67 14.64 -2.36 -2.00
C THR A 67 15.22 -1.25 -1.14
N GLU A 68 16.51 -1.32 -0.81
CA GLU A 68 17.22 -0.25 -0.11
C GLU A 68 17.11 1.09 -0.86
N GLU A 69 17.25 1.07 -2.19
CA GLU A 69 17.07 2.25 -3.05
C GLU A 69 15.65 2.83 -2.94
N ALA A 70 14.62 1.97 -2.92
CA ALA A 70 13.23 2.38 -2.77
C ALA A 70 12.95 3.02 -1.40
N VAL A 71 13.58 2.49 -0.34
CA VAL A 71 13.51 3.07 1.01
C VAL A 71 14.20 4.43 1.06
N ASN A 72 15.44 4.54 0.56
CA ASN A 72 16.23 5.78 0.61
C ASN A 72 15.67 6.91 -0.27
N SER A 73 14.96 6.57 -1.36
CA SER A 73 14.28 7.54 -2.22
C SER A 73 12.91 8.00 -1.70
N SER A 74 12.40 7.36 -0.63
CA SER A 74 11.12 7.69 -0.01
C SER A 74 11.30 8.62 1.20
N GLU A 75 10.35 9.53 1.40
CA GLU A 75 10.25 10.34 2.61
C GLU A 75 9.45 9.61 3.69
N ILE A 76 8.43 8.85 3.27
CA ILE A 76 7.54 8.10 4.15
C ILE A 76 7.34 6.65 3.69
N ILE A 77 7.14 5.74 4.64
CA ILE A 77 6.62 4.40 4.38
C ILE A 77 5.17 4.36 4.83
N ILE A 78 4.30 3.87 3.96
CA ILE A 78 2.86 3.75 4.21
C ILE A 78 2.48 2.27 4.19
N MET A 79 1.90 1.80 5.29
CA MET A 79 1.41 0.42 5.42
C MET A 79 0.00 0.42 5.99
N PRO A 80 -1.04 0.09 5.19
CA PRO A 80 -2.36 -0.18 5.72
C PRO A 80 -2.31 -1.44 6.57
N CYS A 81 -2.98 -1.40 7.72
CA CYS A 81 -3.09 -2.52 8.64
C CYS A 81 -4.57 -2.89 8.79
N HIS A 82 -4.87 -4.17 8.54
CA HIS A 82 -6.20 -4.69 8.82
C HIS A 82 -6.28 -5.05 10.31
N LEU A 83 -7.06 -4.28 11.06
CA LEU A 83 -7.45 -4.62 12.42
C LEU A 83 -8.82 -5.29 12.39
N THR A 84 -9.19 -5.98 13.46
CA THR A 84 -10.35 -6.89 13.51
C THR A 84 -11.68 -6.28 13.06
N SER A 85 -11.82 -4.95 13.17
CA SER A 85 -13.06 -4.23 12.85
C SER A 85 -12.84 -2.95 12.05
N HIS A 86 -11.60 -2.61 11.68
CA HIS A 86 -11.27 -1.35 11.00
C HIS A 86 -9.90 -1.39 10.31
N TRP A 87 -9.77 -0.52 9.33
CA TRP A 87 -8.49 -0.19 8.74
C TRP A 87 -7.76 0.83 9.59
N ALA A 88 -6.48 0.57 9.83
CA ALA A 88 -5.54 1.55 10.33
C ALA A 88 -4.48 1.84 9.25
N LEU A 89 -3.83 2.99 9.35
CA LEU A 89 -2.72 3.35 8.47
C LEU A 89 -1.48 3.63 9.31
N LEU A 90 -0.47 2.78 9.15
CA LEU A 90 0.85 3.03 9.72
C LEU A 90 1.65 3.90 8.76
N VAL A 91 2.15 5.03 9.29
CA VAL A 91 2.97 5.99 8.55
C VAL A 91 4.29 6.14 9.28
N CYS A 92 5.37 5.75 8.63
CA CYS A 92 6.73 5.91 9.14
C CYS A 92 7.42 7.03 8.38
N TRP A 93 7.97 8.01 9.09
CA TRP A 93 8.78 9.08 8.51
C TRP A 93 10.25 8.64 8.49
N ILE A 94 10.84 8.58 7.31
CA ILE A 94 12.22 8.08 7.12
C ILE A 94 13.23 9.23 7.19
N LYS A 95 12.78 10.45 6.87
CA LYS A 95 13.59 11.67 6.89
C LYS A 95 12.92 12.66 7.84
N GLU A 96 13.73 13.35 8.65
CA GLU A 96 13.25 14.43 9.52
C GLU A 96 12.60 15.54 8.68
N GLN A 97 11.52 16.13 9.20
CA GLN A 97 10.69 17.12 8.51
C GLN A 97 11.38 18.48 8.38
#